data_AF-Q9UHB9-F1
#
_entry.id   AF-Q9UHB9-F1
#
_cell.length_a   1.000
_cell.length_b   1.000
_cell.length_c   1.000
_cell.angle_alpha   90.00
_cell.angle_beta   90.00
_cell.angle_gamma   90.00
#
_symmetry.space_group_name_H-M   'P 1'
#
loop_
_entity.id
_entity.type
_entity.pdbx_description
1 polymer ?
#
loop_
_entity_poly.entity_id
_entity_poly.type
_entity_poly.pdbx_seq_one_letter_code
_entity_poly.pdbx_strand_id
1 'polypeptide(L)'
;MAAEKQVPGGGGGGGSGGGGGSGGGGSGGGRGAGGEENKENERPSAGSKANKEFGDSLSLEILQIIKESQQQHGLRHGDFQRYRGYCSRRQRRLRKTLNFKMGNRHKFTGKKVTEELLTDNRYLLLVLMDAERAWSYAMQLKQEANTEPRKRFHLLSRLRKAVKHAEELERLCESNRVDAKTKLEAQAYTAYLSGMLRFEHQEWKAAIEAFNKCKTIYEKLASAFTEEQAVLYNQRVEEISPNIRYCAYNIGDQSAINELMQMRLRSGGTEGLLAEKLEALITQTRAKQAATMSEVEWRGRTVPVKIDKVRIFLLGLADNEAAIVQAESEETKERLFESMLSECRDAIQVVREELKPDQKQRDYILEGEPGKVSNLQYLHSYLTYIKLSTAIKRNENMAKGLQRALLQQQPEDDSKRSPRPQDLIRLYDIILQNLVELLQLPGLEEDKAFQKEIGLKTLVFKAYRCFFIAQSYVLVKKWSEALVLYDRVLKYANEVNSDAGAFKNSLKDLPDVQELITQVRSEKCSLQAAAILDANDAHQTETSSSQVKDNKPLVERFETFCLDPSLVTKQANLVHFPPGFQPIPCKPLFFDLALNHVAFPPLEDKLEQKTKSGLTGYIKGIFGFRS
;
A
#
# COMPACT_ATOMS: atom_id res chain seq x y z
N MET A 1 -3.44 -25.46 6.37
CA MET A 1 -3.11 -26.64 5.54
C MET A 1 -2.35 -26.14 4.33
N ALA A 2 -1.02 -26.29 4.37
CA ALA A 2 -0.13 -25.86 3.30
C ALA A 2 -0.07 -26.97 2.24
N ALA A 3 -0.50 -26.66 1.01
CA ALA A 3 -0.41 -27.58 -0.11
C ALA A 3 0.95 -27.38 -0.79
N GLU A 4 1.83 -28.37 -0.62
CA GLU A 4 3.09 -28.50 -1.35
C GLU A 4 2.82 -28.67 -2.85
N LYS A 5 3.33 -27.73 -3.66
CA LYS A 5 3.37 -27.86 -5.12
C LYS A 5 4.54 -28.76 -5.51
N GLN A 6 4.22 -29.97 -5.93
CA GLN A 6 5.16 -30.93 -6.51
C GLN A 6 5.72 -30.42 -7.85
N VAL A 7 7.04 -30.52 -7.98
CA VAL A 7 7.82 -30.23 -9.19
C VAL A 7 7.77 -31.46 -10.12
N PRO A 8 7.46 -31.31 -11.42
CA PRO A 8 7.33 -32.43 -12.33
C PRO A 8 8.69 -32.96 -12.77
N GLY A 9 8.91 -34.26 -12.56
CA GLY A 9 9.98 -35.03 -13.17
C GLY A 9 9.58 -35.58 -14.55
N GLY A 10 10.51 -35.51 -15.49
CA GLY A 10 10.52 -36.25 -16.76
C GLY A 10 11.97 -36.26 -17.22
N GLY A 11 12.68 -37.39 -17.15
CA GLY A 11 12.63 -38.43 -18.17
C GLY A 11 13.61 -38.01 -19.29
N GLY A 12 14.85 -38.47 -19.34
CA GLY A 12 15.21 -39.88 -19.47
C GLY A 12 15.30 -40.21 -20.96
N GLY A 13 16.44 -39.90 -21.58
CA GLY A 13 16.71 -40.18 -22.99
C GLY A 13 18.19 -40.46 -23.18
N GLY A 14 18.55 -41.74 -23.16
CA GLY A 14 19.89 -42.22 -23.50
C GLY A 14 20.13 -42.17 -25.00
N GLY A 15 21.36 -41.87 -25.39
CA GLY A 15 21.85 -41.90 -26.76
C GLY A 15 23.35 -42.12 -26.75
N SER A 16 23.74 -43.38 -26.95
CA SER A 16 25.11 -43.88 -27.09
C SER A 16 25.69 -43.61 -28.48
N GLY A 17 26.99 -43.31 -28.55
CA GLY A 17 27.82 -43.27 -29.76
C GLY A 17 28.84 -42.14 -29.61
N GLY A 18 30.15 -42.35 -29.46
CA GLY A 18 31.01 -43.32 -30.12
C GLY A 18 31.80 -42.57 -31.20
N GLY A 19 33.06 -42.23 -30.93
CA GLY A 19 33.93 -41.58 -31.91
C GLY A 19 35.05 -40.75 -31.29
N GLY A 20 36.20 -41.39 -31.08
CA GLY A 20 37.43 -40.72 -30.67
C GLY A 20 37.98 -39.81 -31.77
N GLY A 21 38.60 -38.72 -31.37
CA GLY A 21 39.28 -37.76 -32.24
C GLY A 21 40.20 -36.89 -31.39
N SER A 22 41.38 -37.41 -31.10
CA SER A 22 42.50 -36.68 -30.53
C SER A 22 43.06 -35.68 -31.54
N GLY A 23 43.21 -34.41 -31.16
CA GLY A 23 44.07 -33.50 -31.91
C GLY A 23 43.79 -32.02 -31.66
N GLY A 24 44.80 -31.33 -31.14
CA GLY A 24 44.96 -29.88 -31.36
C GLY A 24 44.53 -28.98 -30.21
N GLY A 25 45.41 -28.85 -29.21
CA GLY A 25 45.36 -27.73 -28.27
C GLY A 25 45.60 -26.41 -29.00
N GLY A 26 44.56 -25.61 -29.14
CA GLY A 26 44.59 -24.23 -29.60
C GLY A 26 43.93 -23.35 -28.55
N SER A 27 44.73 -22.74 -27.68
CA SER A 27 44.32 -21.77 -26.67
C SER A 27 43.84 -20.47 -27.33
N GLY A 28 42.63 -20.47 -27.87
CA GLY A 28 41.93 -19.30 -28.38
C GLY A 28 41.26 -18.54 -27.23
N GLY A 29 41.81 -17.37 -26.90
CA GLY A 29 41.29 -16.49 -25.84
C GLY A 29 39.84 -16.07 -26.09
N GLY A 30 38.94 -16.53 -25.20
CA GLY A 30 37.58 -16.05 -25.11
C GLY A 30 37.56 -14.58 -24.68
N ARG A 31 37.12 -13.73 -25.62
CA ARG A 31 36.83 -12.31 -25.43
C ARG A 31 35.77 -12.16 -24.34
N GLY A 32 36.18 -11.66 -23.17
CA GLY A 32 35.28 -11.27 -22.09
C GLY A 32 34.40 -10.10 -22.52
N ALA A 33 33.10 -10.28 -22.27
CA ALA A 33 32.01 -9.36 -22.57
C ALA A 33 32.29 -7.93 -22.05
N GLY A 34 31.91 -6.96 -22.88
CA GLY A 34 32.12 -5.53 -22.65
C GLY A 34 31.54 -5.06 -21.32
N GLY A 35 32.44 -4.57 -20.46
CA GLY A 35 32.03 -3.71 -19.35
C GLY A 35 31.85 -2.30 -19.89
N GLU A 36 30.69 -1.71 -19.64
CA GLU A 36 30.39 -0.30 -19.90
C GLU A 36 31.54 0.58 -19.39
N GLU A 37 32.17 1.29 -20.31
CA GLU A 37 33.29 2.19 -20.02
C GLU A 37 32.77 3.44 -19.31
N ASN A 38 32.97 3.51 -17.99
CA ASN A 38 32.76 4.75 -17.22
C ASN A 38 33.67 5.88 -17.77
N LYS A 39 33.06 6.79 -18.54
CA LYS A 39 33.69 7.92 -19.24
C LYS A 39 34.36 8.97 -18.34
N GLU A 40 34.21 8.89 -17.02
CA GLU A 40 34.83 9.86 -16.07
C GLU A 40 36.37 9.79 -15.98
N ASN A 41 37.02 8.78 -16.57
CA ASN A 41 38.45 8.52 -16.34
C ASN A 41 39.40 9.00 -17.46
N GLU A 42 38.92 9.66 -18.50
CA GLU A 42 39.78 10.21 -19.55
C GLU A 42 40.53 11.46 -19.05
N ARG A 43 41.75 11.69 -19.57
CA ARG A 43 42.54 12.90 -19.29
C ARG A 43 42.10 14.02 -20.24
N PRO A 44 41.86 15.25 -19.78
CA PRO A 44 41.64 16.37 -20.68
C PRO A 44 42.89 16.63 -21.53
N SER A 45 42.68 16.91 -22.82
CA SER A 45 43.71 17.22 -23.81
C SER A 45 44.53 18.45 -23.38
N ALA A 46 45.86 18.34 -23.44
CA ALA A 46 46.80 19.36 -23.00
C ALA A 46 46.84 20.54 -23.98
N GLY A 47 46.01 21.55 -23.75
CA GLY A 47 46.01 22.82 -24.48
C GLY A 47 46.24 24.02 -23.55
N SER A 48 47.25 24.82 -23.90
CA SER A 48 47.49 26.21 -23.46
C SER A 48 47.95 26.44 -22.01
N LYS A 49 49.27 26.55 -21.87
CA LYS A 49 49.96 27.25 -20.78
C LYS A 49 49.64 28.75 -20.86
N ALA A 50 48.72 29.23 -20.05
CA ALA A 50 48.56 30.64 -19.73
C ALA A 50 48.17 30.76 -18.26
N ASN A 51 48.83 31.67 -17.55
CA ASN A 51 48.76 31.93 -16.11
C ASN A 51 47.35 31.77 -15.52
N LYS A 52 47.07 30.64 -14.85
CA LYS A 52 45.88 30.47 -14.00
C LYS A 52 46.24 30.85 -12.56
N GLU A 53 45.99 32.10 -12.22
CA GLU A 53 45.77 32.52 -10.85
C GLU A 53 44.55 31.75 -10.29
N PHE A 54 44.79 30.90 -9.28
CA PHE A 54 43.86 30.29 -8.31
C PHE A 54 42.35 30.13 -8.64
N GLY A 55 41.98 29.69 -9.85
CA GLY A 55 40.56 29.66 -10.28
C GLY A 55 39.74 28.39 -10.03
N ASP A 56 40.34 27.20 -9.99
CA ASP A 56 39.58 25.93 -9.91
C ASP A 56 39.91 25.21 -8.60
N SER A 57 39.14 25.46 -7.54
CA SER A 57 39.24 24.69 -6.30
C SER A 57 38.88 23.23 -6.56
N LEU A 58 39.70 22.30 -6.07
CA LEU A 58 39.45 20.87 -6.18
C LEU A 58 38.25 20.49 -5.32
N SER A 59 37.20 19.95 -5.95
CA SER A 59 36.02 19.42 -5.27
C SER A 59 35.93 17.89 -5.37
N LEU A 60 35.43 17.27 -4.31
CA LEU A 60 35.17 15.84 -4.21
C LEU A 60 33.95 15.59 -3.33
N GLU A 61 32.88 15.06 -3.91
CA GLU A 61 31.66 14.69 -3.18
C GLU A 61 31.85 13.31 -2.52
N ILE A 62 32.58 13.32 -1.39
CA ILE A 62 33.01 12.13 -0.66
C ILE A 62 31.82 11.23 -0.33
N LEU A 63 30.77 11.78 0.30
CA LEU A 63 29.64 10.94 0.72
C LEU A 63 28.88 10.34 -0.46
N GLN A 64 28.71 11.11 -1.54
CA GLN A 64 28.02 10.67 -2.74
C GLN A 64 28.78 9.56 -3.45
N ILE A 65 30.08 9.76 -3.67
CA ILE A 65 30.96 8.74 -4.27
C ILE A 65 30.95 7.46 -3.45
N ILE A 66 30.99 7.56 -2.11
CA ILE A 66 30.90 6.40 -1.23
C ILE A 66 29.55 5.69 -1.46
N LYS A 67 28.43 6.41 -1.35
CA LYS A 67 27.09 5.81 -1.41
C LYS A 67 26.80 5.15 -2.74
N GLU A 68 27.08 5.84 -3.85
CA GLU A 68 26.91 5.29 -5.20
C GLU A 68 27.79 4.05 -5.41
N SER A 69 29.07 4.13 -5.01
CA SER A 69 29.97 3.00 -5.20
C SER A 69 29.63 1.80 -4.32
N GLN A 70 29.13 2.03 -3.09
CA GLN A 70 28.63 0.99 -2.20
C GLN A 70 27.41 0.30 -2.82
N GLN A 71 26.43 1.07 -3.31
CA GLN A 71 25.21 0.53 -3.92
C GLN A 71 25.50 -0.28 -5.20
N GLN A 72 26.37 0.22 -6.10
CA GLN A 72 26.68 -0.42 -7.38
C GLN A 72 27.54 -1.70 -7.27
N HIS A 73 28.34 -1.84 -6.20
CA HIS A 73 29.37 -2.87 -6.12
C HIS A 73 29.21 -3.88 -4.99
N GLY A 74 27.97 -4.08 -4.52
CA GLY A 74 27.59 -5.26 -3.72
C GLY A 74 26.95 -4.96 -2.37
N LEU A 75 27.07 -3.73 -1.83
CA LEU A 75 26.53 -3.46 -0.48
C LEU A 75 25.01 -3.40 -0.44
N ARG A 76 24.33 -3.28 -1.59
CA ARG A 76 22.87 -3.49 -1.66
C ARG A 76 22.44 -4.87 -1.13
N HIS A 77 23.34 -5.86 -1.17
CA HIS A 77 23.13 -7.22 -0.65
C HIS A 77 24.12 -7.58 0.46
N GLY A 78 24.75 -6.59 1.11
CA GLY A 78 25.71 -6.83 2.20
C GLY A 78 27.03 -7.52 1.80
N ASP A 79 27.38 -7.57 0.50
CA ASP A 79 28.61 -8.21 0.00
C ASP A 79 29.80 -7.25 0.08
N PHE A 80 30.47 -7.23 1.23
CA PHE A 80 31.66 -6.42 1.46
C PHE A 80 32.90 -6.92 0.72
N GLN A 81 32.98 -8.21 0.38
CA GLN A 81 34.11 -8.78 -0.34
C GLN A 81 34.16 -8.23 -1.78
N ARG A 82 33.01 -8.17 -2.45
CA ARG A 82 32.90 -7.59 -3.79
C ARG A 82 33.27 -6.12 -3.81
N TYR A 83 32.79 -5.33 -2.85
CA TYR A 83 33.10 -3.91 -2.73
C TYR A 83 34.58 -3.66 -2.42
N ARG A 84 35.19 -4.42 -1.50
CA ARG A 84 36.64 -4.39 -1.25
C ARG A 84 37.44 -4.68 -2.53
N GLY A 85 36.99 -5.67 -3.31
CA GLY A 85 37.58 -6.00 -4.61
C GLY A 85 37.48 -4.85 -5.59
N TYR A 86 36.34 -4.15 -5.62
CA TYR A 86 36.16 -2.93 -6.40
C TYR A 86 37.10 -1.81 -5.97
N CYS A 87 37.18 -1.46 -4.67
CA CYS A 87 38.07 -0.41 -4.18
C CYS A 87 39.53 -0.70 -4.57
N SER A 88 39.95 -1.97 -4.47
CA SER A 88 41.30 -2.41 -4.89
C SER A 88 41.54 -2.20 -6.39
N ARG A 89 40.55 -2.51 -7.24
CA ARG A 89 40.63 -2.29 -8.70
C ARG A 89 40.59 -0.80 -9.05
N ARG A 90 39.71 -0.01 -8.44
CA ARG A 90 39.60 1.45 -8.65
C ARG A 90 40.89 2.14 -8.24
N GLN A 91 41.45 1.79 -7.09
CA GLN A 91 42.76 2.28 -6.63
C GLN A 91 43.87 1.98 -7.65
N ARG A 92 43.94 0.73 -8.15
CA ARG A 92 44.94 0.33 -9.16
C ARG A 92 44.79 1.13 -10.46
N ARG A 93 43.56 1.40 -10.91
CA ARG A 93 43.29 2.22 -12.10
C ARG A 93 43.70 3.67 -11.89
N LEU A 94 43.30 4.29 -10.77
CA LEU A 94 43.66 5.67 -10.43
C LEU A 94 45.18 5.86 -10.41
N ARG A 95 45.92 4.95 -9.77
CA ARG A 95 47.40 4.98 -9.77
C ARG A 95 48.00 4.86 -11.16
N LYS A 96 47.38 4.11 -12.07
CA LYS A 96 47.83 3.99 -13.47
C LYS A 96 47.58 5.29 -14.24
N THR A 97 46.39 5.88 -14.13
CA THR A 97 46.00 7.11 -14.85
C THR A 97 46.75 8.35 -14.36
N LEU A 98 47.05 8.42 -13.06
CA LEU A 98 47.85 9.49 -12.46
C LEU A 98 49.36 9.29 -12.64
N ASN A 99 49.80 8.18 -13.24
CA ASN A 99 51.21 7.74 -13.25
C ASN A 99 51.84 7.64 -11.83
N PHE A 100 51.01 7.52 -10.80
CA PHE A 100 51.39 7.44 -9.40
C PHE A 100 51.58 6.00 -8.93
N LYS A 101 52.50 5.28 -9.61
CA LYS A 101 52.80 3.87 -9.34
C LYS A 101 53.77 3.73 -8.15
N MET A 102 53.46 2.84 -7.21
CA MET A 102 54.26 2.55 -6.01
C MET A 102 55.42 1.59 -6.28
N GLY A 103 56.12 1.80 -7.39
CA GLY A 103 57.23 0.96 -7.84
C GLY A 103 56.84 -0.08 -8.90
N ASN A 104 57.71 -1.07 -9.07
CA ASN A 104 57.60 -2.12 -10.08
C ASN A 104 57.23 -3.46 -9.40
N ARG A 105 56.91 -4.49 -10.21
CA ARG A 105 56.55 -5.83 -9.69
C ARG A 105 57.57 -6.41 -8.69
N HIS A 106 58.85 -6.03 -8.80
CA HIS A 106 59.94 -6.55 -7.98
C HIS A 106 60.34 -5.65 -6.80
N LYS A 107 59.98 -4.35 -6.82
CA LYS A 107 60.40 -3.39 -5.78
C LYS A 107 59.28 -2.40 -5.50
N PHE A 108 58.76 -2.47 -4.28
CA PHE A 108 57.80 -1.51 -3.75
C PHE A 108 58.51 -0.21 -3.39
N THR A 109 58.02 0.91 -3.90
CA THR A 109 58.41 2.26 -3.46
C THR A 109 57.19 2.96 -2.90
N GLY A 110 57.16 3.12 -1.58
CA GLY A 110 56.07 3.79 -0.89
C GLY A 110 56.01 5.26 -1.28
N LYS A 111 55.07 5.62 -2.16
CA LYS A 111 54.76 7.02 -2.49
C LYS A 111 53.49 7.43 -1.75
N LYS A 112 53.60 8.43 -0.87
CA LYS A 112 52.47 9.05 -0.19
C LYS A 112 51.97 10.25 -0.99
N VAL A 113 50.67 10.52 -0.94
CA VAL A 113 50.09 11.72 -1.54
C VAL A 113 50.47 12.89 -0.64
N THR A 114 51.21 13.85 -1.18
CA THR A 114 51.59 15.09 -0.51
C THR A 114 50.71 16.23 -1.02
N GLU A 115 50.60 17.31 -0.26
CA GLU A 115 49.82 18.50 -0.62
C GLU A 115 50.25 19.11 -1.97
N GLU A 116 51.54 19.00 -2.30
CA GLU A 116 52.11 19.46 -3.58
C GLU A 116 51.51 18.75 -4.81
N LEU A 117 51.11 17.48 -4.67
CA LEU A 117 50.54 16.66 -5.74
C LEU A 117 49.05 16.95 -5.98
N LEU A 118 48.41 17.78 -5.15
CA LEU A 118 47.01 18.16 -5.28
C LEU A 118 46.82 19.13 -6.46
N THR A 119 47.03 18.63 -7.67
CA THR A 119 46.70 19.26 -8.96
C THR A 119 45.45 18.65 -9.60
N ASP A 120 45.09 17.43 -9.19
CA ASP A 120 43.96 16.63 -9.69
C ASP A 120 43.17 16.05 -8.51
N ASN A 121 41.84 16.14 -8.52
CA ASN A 121 40.97 15.64 -7.45
C ASN A 121 41.07 14.11 -7.29
N ARG A 122 41.54 13.40 -8.33
CA ARG A 122 41.78 11.96 -8.31
C ARG A 122 42.84 11.53 -7.27
N TYR A 123 43.71 12.43 -6.82
CA TYR A 123 44.61 12.16 -5.69
C TYR A 123 43.88 12.04 -4.35
N LEU A 124 42.87 12.89 -4.11
CA LEU A 124 42.01 12.78 -2.92
C LEU A 124 41.15 11.51 -3.01
N LEU A 125 40.57 11.24 -4.19
CA LEU A 125 39.82 10.01 -4.44
C LEU A 125 40.67 8.76 -4.19
N LEU A 126 41.97 8.79 -4.49
CA LEU A 126 42.87 7.68 -4.23
C LEU A 126 42.98 7.35 -2.73
N VAL A 127 43.09 8.38 -1.88
CA VAL A 127 43.16 8.23 -0.41
C VAL A 127 41.81 7.79 0.15
N LEU A 128 40.71 8.35 -0.36
CA LEU A 128 39.35 7.91 -0.04
C LEU A 128 39.15 6.41 -0.34
N MET A 129 39.61 5.93 -1.49
CA MET A 129 39.53 4.51 -1.85
C MET A 129 40.41 3.61 -0.96
N ASP A 130 41.52 4.12 -0.41
CA ASP A 130 42.32 3.39 0.58
C ASP A 130 41.59 3.27 1.93
N ALA A 131 40.88 4.31 2.36
CA ALA A 131 40.01 4.29 3.55
C ALA A 131 38.85 3.31 3.37
N GLU A 132 38.08 3.42 2.27
CA GLU A 132 36.93 2.54 1.97
C GLU A 132 37.34 1.07 1.81
N ARG A 133 38.52 0.79 1.24
CA ARG A 133 39.06 -0.58 1.17
C ARG A 133 39.43 -1.14 2.54
N ALA A 134 39.90 -0.29 3.45
CA ALA A 134 40.18 -0.67 4.83
C ALA A 134 38.89 -0.91 5.62
N TRP A 135 37.91 -0.03 5.47
CA TRP A 135 36.58 -0.11 6.07
C TRP A 135 35.78 -1.32 5.57
N SER A 136 35.70 -1.55 4.26
CA SER A 136 34.98 -2.71 3.68
C SER A 136 35.55 -4.05 4.17
N TYR A 137 36.88 -4.15 4.29
CA TYR A 137 37.48 -5.35 4.88
C TYR A 137 37.18 -5.46 6.38
N ALA A 138 37.15 -4.36 7.11
CA ALA A 138 36.66 -4.38 8.49
C ALA A 138 35.21 -4.91 8.55
N MET A 139 34.29 -4.37 7.74
CA MET A 139 32.89 -4.82 7.75
C MET A 139 32.72 -6.29 7.34
N GLN A 140 33.49 -6.77 6.35
CA GLN A 140 33.59 -8.20 6.02
C GLN A 140 33.99 -9.04 7.26
N LEU A 141 35.06 -8.64 7.95
CA LEU A 141 35.52 -9.34 9.15
C LEU A 141 34.52 -9.26 10.30
N LYS A 142 33.71 -8.19 10.36
CA LYS A 142 32.63 -8.05 11.33
C LYS A 142 31.53 -9.10 11.11
N GLN A 143 31.13 -9.36 9.86
CA GLN A 143 30.21 -10.45 9.53
C GLN A 143 30.82 -11.83 9.86
N GLU A 144 32.09 -12.04 9.50
CA GLU A 144 32.78 -13.32 9.75
C GLU A 144 33.14 -13.57 11.23
N ALA A 145 33.18 -12.53 12.07
CA ALA A 145 33.50 -12.65 13.49
C ALA A 145 32.39 -13.33 14.30
N ASN A 146 31.20 -13.53 13.71
CA ASN A 146 30.11 -14.27 14.33
C ASN A 146 30.45 -15.76 14.49
N THR A 147 31.20 -16.33 13.54
CA THR A 147 31.68 -17.71 13.62
C THR A 147 33.09 -17.79 14.21
N GLU A 148 33.93 -16.79 13.96
CA GLU A 148 35.34 -16.80 14.33
C GLU A 148 35.75 -15.56 15.17
N PRO A 149 35.59 -15.61 16.51
CA PRO A 149 35.84 -14.46 17.40
C PRO A 149 37.24 -13.85 17.28
N ARG A 150 38.26 -14.67 16.92
CA ARG A 150 39.65 -14.20 16.72
C ARG A 150 39.77 -13.16 15.60
N LYS A 151 38.84 -13.14 14.65
CA LYS A 151 38.82 -12.13 13.56
C LYS A 151 38.53 -10.72 14.07
N ARG A 152 38.03 -10.55 15.30
CA ARG A 152 37.80 -9.22 15.91
C ARG A 152 39.07 -8.38 16.05
N PHE A 153 40.21 -9.00 16.38
CA PHE A 153 41.49 -8.27 16.44
C PHE A 153 41.87 -7.70 15.08
N HIS A 154 41.66 -8.48 14.02
CA HIS A 154 41.93 -8.05 12.66
C HIS A 154 40.93 -6.97 12.19
N LEU A 155 39.65 -7.10 12.54
CA LEU A 155 38.62 -6.06 12.34
C LEU A 155 39.09 -4.71 12.91
N LEU A 156 39.51 -4.68 14.18
CA LEU A 156 39.97 -3.45 14.83
C LEU A 156 41.22 -2.89 14.15
N SER A 157 42.17 -3.75 13.76
CA SER A 157 43.35 -3.31 13.01
C SER A 157 42.98 -2.70 11.66
N ARG A 158 41.97 -3.23 10.97
CA ARG A 158 41.49 -2.72 9.68
C ARG A 158 40.72 -1.41 9.85
N LEU A 159 39.88 -1.27 10.88
CA LEU A 159 39.21 0.00 11.21
C LEU A 159 40.21 1.09 11.55
N ARG A 160 41.21 0.81 12.39
CA ARG A 160 42.28 1.77 12.71
C ARG A 160 43.03 2.23 11.46
N LYS A 161 43.25 1.32 10.51
CA LYS A 161 43.83 1.67 9.20
C LYS A 161 42.90 2.55 8.37
N ALA A 162 41.59 2.32 8.41
CA ALA A 162 40.62 3.16 7.71
C ALA A 162 40.60 4.58 8.28
N VAL A 163 40.57 4.71 9.61
CA VAL A 163 40.67 6.01 10.30
C VAL A 163 41.95 6.75 9.91
N LYS A 164 43.11 6.09 9.93
CA LYS A 164 44.37 6.71 9.53
C LYS A 164 44.36 7.25 8.09
N HIS A 165 43.71 6.53 7.17
CA HIS A 165 43.56 7.00 5.79
C HIS A 165 42.56 8.16 5.67
N ALA A 166 41.51 8.19 6.49
CA ALA A 166 40.58 9.32 6.54
C ALA A 166 41.21 10.56 7.18
N GLU A 167 42.01 10.42 8.24
CA GLU A 167 42.80 11.52 8.81
C GLU A 167 43.81 12.07 7.79
N GLU A 168 44.43 11.19 6.98
CA GLU A 168 45.30 11.60 5.88
C GLU A 168 44.50 12.36 4.80
N LEU A 169 43.27 11.94 4.49
CA LEU A 169 42.38 12.64 3.57
C LEU A 169 41.97 14.02 4.11
N GLU A 170 41.52 14.09 5.36
CA GLU A 170 41.13 15.34 6.04
C GLU A 170 42.29 16.35 6.03
N ARG A 171 43.50 15.91 6.40
CA ARG A 171 44.70 16.76 6.35
C ARG A 171 45.00 17.28 4.94
N LEU A 172 44.87 16.44 3.90
CA LEU A 172 45.07 16.90 2.52
C LEU A 172 43.98 17.90 2.08
N CYS A 173 42.75 17.72 2.57
CA CYS A 173 41.64 18.64 2.32
C CYS A 173 41.83 19.99 3.03
N GLU A 174 42.58 20.08 4.12
CA GLU A 174 42.83 21.38 4.79
C GLU A 174 43.54 22.40 3.90
N SER A 175 44.26 21.94 2.87
CA SER A 175 44.95 22.81 1.91
C SER A 175 44.03 23.88 1.29
N ASN A 176 44.60 25.04 0.94
CA ASN A 176 43.85 26.15 0.34
C ASN A 176 43.35 25.87 -1.09
N ARG A 177 43.67 24.70 -1.65
CA ARG A 177 43.26 24.28 -3.00
C ARG A 177 41.93 23.54 -3.02
N VAL A 178 41.42 23.11 -1.86
CA VAL A 178 40.19 22.30 -1.74
C VAL A 178 39.04 23.19 -1.28
N ASP A 179 37.87 22.97 -1.84
CA ASP A 179 36.65 23.72 -1.52
C ASP A 179 36.13 23.41 -0.10
N ALA A 180 35.38 24.35 0.47
CA ALA A 180 34.88 24.24 1.84
C ALA A 180 33.94 23.03 2.05
N LYS A 181 33.15 22.65 1.02
CA LYS A 181 32.26 21.48 1.07
C LYS A 181 33.06 20.20 1.28
N THR A 182 34.06 19.94 0.45
CA THR A 182 34.91 18.75 0.57
C THR A 182 35.66 18.71 1.91
N LYS A 183 36.08 19.87 2.44
CA LYS A 183 36.69 19.94 3.79
C LYS A 183 35.74 19.44 4.87
N LEU A 184 34.51 19.94 4.89
CA LEU A 184 33.51 19.51 5.86
C LEU A 184 33.12 18.04 5.69
N GLU A 185 32.96 17.57 4.45
CA GLU A 185 32.67 16.15 4.19
C GLU A 185 33.81 15.23 4.64
N ALA A 186 35.07 15.63 4.45
CA ALA A 186 36.23 14.87 4.92
C ALA A 186 36.25 14.79 6.45
N GLN A 187 36.02 15.91 7.14
CA GLN A 187 35.90 15.95 8.60
C GLN A 187 34.76 15.05 9.11
N ALA A 188 33.60 15.09 8.46
CA ALA A 188 32.45 14.23 8.81
C ALA A 188 32.77 12.75 8.59
N TYR A 189 33.43 12.40 7.48
CA TYR A 189 33.83 11.03 7.17
C TYR A 189 34.88 10.49 8.14
N THR A 190 35.89 11.28 8.53
CA THR A 190 36.84 10.90 9.58
C THR A 190 36.15 10.71 10.91
N ALA A 191 35.23 11.62 11.29
CA ALA A 191 34.44 11.50 12.51
C ALA A 191 33.57 10.23 12.51
N TYR A 192 32.96 9.89 11.38
CA TYR A 192 32.21 8.64 11.18
C TYR A 192 33.08 7.40 11.42
N LEU A 193 34.23 7.29 10.75
CA LEU A 193 35.12 6.13 10.90
C LEU A 193 35.73 6.05 12.31
N SER A 194 36.05 7.20 12.92
CA SER A 194 36.55 7.27 14.29
C SER A 194 35.49 6.81 15.29
N GLY A 195 34.24 7.24 15.09
CA GLY A 195 33.08 6.76 15.86
C GLY A 195 32.93 5.25 15.74
N MET A 196 33.00 4.70 14.52
CA MET A 196 32.93 3.25 14.28
C MET A 196 34.05 2.49 14.98
N LEU A 197 35.30 2.98 14.94
CA LEU A 197 36.42 2.35 15.63
C LEU A 197 36.23 2.34 17.15
N ARG A 198 35.87 3.49 17.74
CA ARG A 198 35.64 3.64 19.19
C ARG A 198 34.44 2.84 19.67
N PHE A 199 33.41 2.75 18.85
CA PHE A 199 32.24 1.91 19.09
C PHE A 199 32.61 0.43 19.18
N GLU A 200 33.45 -0.08 18.27
CA GLU A 200 33.94 -1.46 18.34
C GLU A 200 34.92 -1.70 19.50
N HIS A 201 35.64 -0.66 19.95
CA HIS A 201 36.44 -0.68 21.19
C HIS A 201 35.60 -0.55 22.48
N GLN A 202 34.28 -0.34 22.38
CA GLN A 202 33.38 -0.14 23.52
C GLN A 202 33.68 1.14 24.33
N GLU A 203 34.35 2.12 23.72
CA GLU A 203 34.63 3.43 24.31
C GLU A 203 33.43 4.36 24.07
N TRP A 204 32.32 4.14 24.78
CA TRP A 204 31.02 4.78 24.49
C TRP A 204 31.06 6.31 24.47
N LYS A 205 31.78 6.93 25.43
CA LYS A 205 31.93 8.39 25.52
C LYS A 205 32.65 8.98 24.31
N ALA A 206 33.78 8.39 23.94
CA ALA A 206 34.54 8.85 22.79
C ALA A 206 33.82 8.55 21.46
N ALA A 207 33.06 7.46 21.40
CA ALA A 207 32.25 7.09 20.24
C ALA A 207 31.08 8.05 20.02
N ILE A 208 30.33 8.40 21.07
CA ILE A 208 29.20 9.34 20.96
C ILE A 208 29.66 10.74 20.56
N GLU A 209 30.79 11.22 21.07
CA GLU A 209 31.38 12.51 20.67
C GLU A 209 31.74 12.52 19.18
N ALA A 210 32.35 11.45 18.69
CA ALA A 210 32.71 11.32 17.27
C ALA A 210 31.47 11.23 16.37
N PHE A 211 30.45 10.45 16.76
CA PHE A 211 29.20 10.37 16.02
C PHE A 211 28.40 11.68 16.08
N ASN A 212 28.39 12.39 17.20
CA ASN A 212 27.76 13.71 17.31
C ASN A 212 28.47 14.77 16.47
N LYS A 213 29.81 14.72 16.38
CA LYS A 213 30.58 15.56 15.45
C LYS A 213 30.18 15.25 14.00
N CYS A 214 30.12 13.96 13.63
CA CYS A 214 29.66 13.52 12.31
C CYS A 214 28.23 14.00 12.00
N LYS A 215 27.30 13.81 12.95
CA LYS A 215 25.89 14.22 12.84
C LYS A 215 25.77 15.73 12.63
N THR A 216 26.38 16.53 13.49
CA THR A 216 26.34 17.99 13.42
C THR A 216 26.84 18.52 12.08
N ILE A 217 27.91 17.94 11.53
CA ILE A 217 28.45 18.38 10.24
C ILE A 217 27.49 18.01 9.11
N TYR A 218 26.99 16.76 9.06
CA TYR A 218 26.07 16.35 8.01
C TYR A 218 24.71 17.06 8.07
N GLU A 219 24.17 17.36 9.24
CA GLU A 219 22.94 18.17 9.38
C GLU A 219 23.15 19.60 8.88
N LYS A 220 24.31 20.22 9.20
CA LYS A 220 24.66 21.54 8.67
C LYS A 220 24.81 21.53 7.16
N LEU A 221 25.46 20.50 6.60
CA LEU A 221 25.55 20.33 5.15
C LEU A 221 24.16 20.14 4.54
N ALA A 222 23.31 19.29 5.11
CA ALA A 222 21.94 19.07 4.64
C ALA A 222 21.11 20.37 4.62
N SER A 223 21.26 21.23 5.63
CA SER A 223 20.56 22.52 5.70
C SER A 223 21.07 23.57 4.71
N ALA A 224 22.28 23.40 4.18
CA ALA A 224 22.94 24.38 3.31
C ALA A 224 22.77 24.10 1.80
N PHE A 225 22.34 22.89 1.43
CA PHE A 225 22.23 22.45 0.03
C PHE A 225 20.78 22.17 -0.38
N THR A 226 20.58 21.80 -1.65
CA THR A 226 19.28 21.45 -2.22
C THR A 226 18.70 20.18 -1.57
N GLU A 227 17.37 20.03 -1.63
CA GLU A 227 16.67 18.88 -1.04
C GLU A 227 17.25 17.53 -1.51
N GLU A 228 17.63 17.41 -2.79
CA GLU A 228 18.23 16.18 -3.35
C GLU A 228 19.54 15.78 -2.66
N GLN A 229 20.44 16.74 -2.39
CA GLN A 229 21.70 16.46 -1.68
C GLN A 229 21.46 16.26 -0.18
N ALA A 230 20.48 16.96 0.40
CA ALA A 230 20.11 16.84 1.81
C ALA A 230 19.66 15.41 2.16
N VAL A 231 18.94 14.72 1.26
CA VAL A 231 18.52 13.31 1.45
C VAL A 231 19.72 12.41 1.76
N LEU A 232 20.84 12.58 1.03
CA LEU A 232 22.03 11.75 1.20
C LEU A 232 22.68 11.92 2.58
N TYR A 233 22.80 13.17 3.04
CA TYR A 233 23.36 13.50 4.34
C TYR A 233 22.44 13.03 5.48
N ASN A 234 21.13 13.26 5.36
CA ASN A 234 20.13 12.81 6.32
C ASN A 234 20.12 11.28 6.43
N GLN A 235 20.23 10.56 5.32
CA GLN A 235 20.36 9.10 5.32
C GLN A 235 21.56 8.64 6.16
N ARG A 236 22.71 9.31 6.04
CA ARG A 236 23.89 8.98 6.85
C ARG A 236 23.68 9.30 8.34
N VAL A 237 22.95 10.36 8.67
CA VAL A 237 22.58 10.72 10.06
C VAL A 237 21.64 9.67 10.66
N GLU A 238 20.66 9.20 9.90
CA GLU A 238 19.76 8.12 10.30
C GLU A 238 20.51 6.81 10.55
N GLU A 239 21.48 6.46 9.71
CA GLU A 239 22.31 5.25 9.86
C GLU A 239 23.14 5.23 11.15
N ILE A 240 23.62 6.39 11.62
CA ILE A 240 24.42 6.50 12.85
C ILE A 240 23.56 6.72 14.10
N SER A 241 22.29 7.11 13.95
CA SER A 241 21.39 7.43 15.06
C SER A 241 21.21 6.26 16.05
N PRO A 242 21.05 5.00 15.61
CA PRO A 242 21.06 3.84 16.51
C PRO A 242 22.37 3.69 17.29
N ASN A 243 23.53 3.99 16.69
CA ASN A 243 24.82 3.91 17.37
C ASN A 243 24.93 5.00 18.46
N ILE A 244 24.47 6.22 18.17
CA ILE A 244 24.46 7.34 19.13
C ILE A 244 23.63 6.98 20.36
N ARG A 245 22.39 6.50 20.16
CA ARG A 245 21.50 6.14 21.27
C ARG A 245 22.01 4.92 22.04
N TYR A 246 22.59 3.93 21.35
CA TYR A 246 23.24 2.80 22.02
C TYR A 246 24.41 3.27 22.90
N CYS A 247 25.22 4.23 22.44
CA CYS A 247 26.26 4.83 23.28
C CYS A 247 25.66 5.58 24.47
N ALA A 248 24.62 6.40 24.26
CA ALA A 248 23.94 7.16 25.32
C ALA A 248 23.41 6.24 26.43
N TYR A 249 22.76 5.14 26.05
CA TYR A 249 22.30 4.13 27.00
C TYR A 249 23.45 3.55 27.85
N ASN A 250 24.57 3.16 27.22
CA ASN A 250 25.72 2.60 27.94
C ASN A 250 26.47 3.65 28.79
N ILE A 251 26.27 4.95 28.54
CA ILE A 251 26.80 6.03 29.38
C ILE A 251 25.91 6.27 30.62
N GLY A 252 24.64 5.85 30.58
CA GLY A 252 23.70 5.92 31.71
C GLY A 252 22.36 6.56 31.39
N ASP A 253 22.13 7.02 30.17
CA ASP A 253 20.86 7.63 29.77
C ASP A 253 19.79 6.54 29.57
N GLN A 254 18.91 6.39 30.55
CA GLN A 254 17.81 5.42 30.47
C GLN A 254 16.76 5.82 29.43
N SER A 255 16.62 7.11 29.08
CA SER A 255 15.63 7.53 28.07
C SER A 255 15.97 6.98 26.68
N ALA A 256 17.25 6.81 26.40
CA ALA A 256 17.76 6.27 25.15
C ALA A 256 17.24 4.85 24.85
N ILE A 257 16.87 4.06 25.87
CA ILE A 257 16.35 2.71 25.65
C ILE A 257 14.96 2.71 25.01
N ASN A 258 14.09 3.63 25.43
CA ASN A 258 12.75 3.76 24.88
C ASN A 258 12.84 4.18 23.41
N GLU A 259 13.75 5.10 23.09
CA GLU A 259 14.02 5.54 21.72
C GLU A 259 14.65 4.43 20.86
N LEU A 260 15.59 3.65 21.41
CA LEU A 260 16.17 2.47 20.74
C LEU A 260 15.09 1.43 20.41
N MET A 261 14.19 1.18 21.37
CA MET A 261 13.08 0.26 21.20
C MET A 261 12.13 0.76 20.10
N GLN A 262 11.74 2.03 20.12
CA GLN A 262 10.91 2.65 19.07
C GLN A 262 11.59 2.62 17.69
N MET A 263 12.87 2.96 17.59
CA MET A 263 13.59 2.93 16.31
C MET A 263 13.65 1.52 15.73
N ARG A 264 13.88 0.52 16.58
CA ARG A 264 13.89 -0.87 16.14
C ARG A 264 12.53 -1.31 15.62
N LEU A 265 11.47 -1.01 16.38
CA LEU A 265 10.10 -1.31 16.02
C LEU A 265 9.71 -0.64 14.68
N ARG A 266 10.16 0.59 14.43
CA ARG A 266 9.90 1.32 13.17
C ARG A 266 10.69 0.78 11.98
N SER A 267 11.99 0.54 12.16
CA SER A 267 12.87 0.31 11.01
C SER A 267 12.96 -1.15 10.59
N GLY A 268 12.73 -2.12 11.50
CA GLY A 268 12.80 -3.56 11.20
C GLY A 268 14.09 -4.06 10.52
N GLY A 269 15.07 -3.18 10.28
CA GLY A 269 16.02 -3.28 9.19
C GLY A 269 17.38 -2.70 9.53
N THR A 270 17.69 -2.50 10.82
CA THR A 270 19.09 -2.41 11.26
C THR A 270 19.73 -3.80 11.16
N GLU A 271 19.90 -4.31 9.94
CA GLU A 271 20.56 -5.60 9.69
C GLU A 271 21.96 -5.61 10.33
N GLY A 272 22.23 -6.64 11.13
CA GLY A 272 23.55 -6.94 11.67
C GLY A 272 23.66 -6.95 13.19
N LEU A 273 24.91 -7.03 13.68
CA LEU A 273 25.27 -7.28 15.08
C LEU A 273 24.67 -6.29 16.10
N LEU A 274 24.35 -5.08 15.65
CA LEU A 274 23.72 -4.09 16.52
C LEU A 274 22.28 -4.48 16.83
N ALA A 275 21.51 -5.01 15.88
CA ALA A 275 20.14 -5.46 16.13
C ALA A 275 20.10 -6.61 17.14
N GLU A 276 20.99 -7.59 17.03
CA GLU A 276 21.08 -8.67 18.02
C GLU A 276 21.43 -8.15 19.43
N LYS A 277 22.41 -7.24 19.51
CA LYS A 277 22.77 -6.57 20.78
C LYS A 277 21.61 -5.75 21.34
N LEU A 278 20.91 -5.02 20.47
CA LEU A 278 19.72 -4.26 20.83
C LEU A 278 18.60 -5.17 21.34
N GLU A 279 18.45 -6.38 20.79
CA GLU A 279 17.40 -7.32 21.22
C GLU A 279 17.69 -7.85 22.60
N ALA A 280 18.92 -8.33 22.78
CA ALA A 280 19.37 -8.80 24.08
C ALA A 280 19.19 -7.69 25.14
N LEU A 281 19.47 -6.44 24.78
CA LEU A 281 19.34 -5.28 25.66
C LEU A 281 17.88 -4.93 25.96
N ILE A 282 17.00 -4.91 24.96
CA ILE A 282 15.55 -4.69 25.13
C ILE A 282 14.94 -5.81 25.98
N THR A 283 15.24 -7.08 25.68
CA THR A 283 14.78 -8.24 26.45
C THR A 283 15.30 -8.18 27.89
N GLN A 284 16.56 -7.81 28.10
CA GLN A 284 17.14 -7.67 29.44
C GLN A 284 16.45 -6.56 30.25
N THR A 285 16.16 -5.42 29.63
CA THR A 285 15.46 -4.31 30.31
C THR A 285 14.02 -4.68 30.61
N ARG A 286 13.30 -5.30 29.67
CA ARG A 286 11.95 -5.81 29.91
C ARG A 286 11.96 -6.85 31.04
N ALA A 287 12.97 -7.73 31.10
CA ALA A 287 13.13 -8.68 32.20
C ALA A 287 13.38 -8.01 33.56
N LYS A 288 14.17 -6.92 33.61
CA LYS A 288 14.37 -6.14 34.84
C LYS A 288 13.08 -5.45 35.30
N GLN A 289 12.32 -4.86 34.38
CA GLN A 289 11.03 -4.23 34.68
C GLN A 289 9.97 -5.29 35.06
N ALA A 290 10.02 -6.46 34.43
CA ALA A 290 9.14 -7.60 34.72
C ALA A 290 9.35 -8.18 36.12
N ALA A 291 10.50 -7.93 36.75
CA ALA A 291 10.72 -8.33 38.15
C ALA A 291 9.88 -7.48 39.13
N THR A 292 9.49 -6.27 38.75
CA THR A 292 8.71 -5.34 39.59
C THR A 292 7.20 -5.50 39.38
N MET A 293 6.77 -5.90 38.19
CA MET A 293 5.35 -6.11 37.88
C MET A 293 4.90 -7.49 38.39
N SER A 294 4.01 -7.56 39.37
CA SER A 294 3.50 -8.83 39.93
C SER A 294 2.07 -9.16 39.51
N GLU A 295 1.29 -8.16 39.10
CA GLU A 295 -0.15 -8.27 38.87
C GLU A 295 -0.56 -7.55 37.60
N VAL A 296 -1.62 -8.02 36.97
CA VAL A 296 -2.27 -7.33 35.84
C VAL A 296 -3.75 -7.16 36.13
N GLU A 297 -4.28 -5.98 35.86
CA GLU A 297 -5.71 -5.71 35.94
C GLU A 297 -6.34 -5.83 34.56
N TRP A 298 -7.39 -6.64 34.46
CA TRP A 298 -8.19 -6.72 33.24
C TRP A 298 -9.67 -6.81 33.62
N ARG A 299 -10.49 -5.93 33.04
CA ARG A 299 -11.95 -5.88 33.24
C ARG A 299 -12.35 -5.81 34.72
N GLY A 300 -11.61 -5.03 35.51
CA GLY A 300 -11.84 -4.83 36.94
C GLY A 300 -11.40 -5.99 37.85
N ARG A 301 -10.79 -7.05 37.29
CA ARG A 301 -10.19 -8.14 38.07
C ARG A 301 -8.67 -8.05 37.99
N THR A 302 -8.02 -7.99 39.15
CA THR A 302 -6.56 -8.10 39.27
C THR A 302 -6.16 -9.56 39.39
N VAL A 303 -5.16 -9.96 38.60
CA VAL A 303 -4.64 -11.33 38.58
C VAL A 303 -3.13 -11.33 38.75
N PRO A 304 -2.58 -12.11 39.70
CA PRO A 304 -1.15 -12.24 39.86
C PRO A 304 -0.52 -13.02 38.69
N VAL A 305 0.54 -12.47 38.11
CA VAL A 305 1.27 -13.07 36.99
C VAL A 305 2.56 -13.65 37.53
N LYS A 306 2.56 -14.95 37.86
CA LYS A 306 3.77 -15.61 38.40
C LYS A 306 4.83 -15.92 37.35
N ILE A 307 4.42 -16.11 36.09
CA ILE A 307 5.30 -16.58 35.01
C ILE A 307 6.09 -15.41 34.41
N ASP A 308 7.42 -15.43 34.52
CA ASP A 308 8.31 -14.36 34.02
C ASP A 308 8.09 -14.05 32.53
N LYS A 309 7.95 -15.09 31.69
CA LYS A 309 7.75 -14.92 30.24
C LYS A 309 6.46 -14.15 29.91
N VAL A 310 5.40 -14.35 30.70
CA VAL A 310 4.13 -13.60 30.53
C VAL A 310 4.31 -12.16 30.98
N ARG A 311 5.06 -11.92 32.07
CA ARG A 311 5.35 -10.56 32.55
C ARG A 311 6.11 -9.73 31.52
N ILE A 312 7.14 -10.32 30.91
CA ILE A 312 7.92 -9.68 29.83
C ILE A 312 7.02 -9.33 28.64
N PHE A 313 6.13 -10.25 28.23
CA PHE A 313 5.21 -10.00 27.12
C PHE A 313 4.22 -8.86 27.43
N LEU A 314 3.57 -8.88 28.60
CA LEU A 314 2.58 -7.87 28.97
C LEU A 314 3.19 -6.47 29.08
N LEU A 315 4.43 -6.35 29.58
CA LEU A 315 5.14 -5.06 29.58
C LEU A 315 5.42 -4.56 28.17
N GLY A 316 5.83 -5.45 27.26
CA GLY A 316 6.08 -5.09 25.87
C GLY A 316 4.81 -4.77 25.06
N LEU A 317 3.62 -5.15 25.55
CA LEU A 317 2.36 -4.99 24.83
C LEU A 317 2.06 -3.52 24.51
N ALA A 318 2.17 -2.62 25.49
CA ALA A 318 1.89 -1.19 25.31
C ALA A 318 2.85 -0.54 24.30
N ASP A 319 4.14 -0.89 24.38
CA ASP A 319 5.16 -0.38 23.45
C ASP A 319 4.93 -0.89 22.02
N ASN A 320 4.57 -2.16 21.88
CA ASN A 320 4.27 -2.77 20.59
C ASN A 320 2.99 -2.16 19.98
N GLU A 321 1.95 -1.92 20.78
CA GLU A 321 0.73 -1.24 20.32
C GLU A 321 1.01 0.21 19.89
N ALA A 322 1.80 0.95 20.67
CA ALA A 322 2.23 2.30 20.29
C ALA A 322 3.05 2.30 18.99
N ALA A 323 3.94 1.32 18.81
CA ALA A 323 4.72 1.17 17.58
C ALA A 323 3.86 0.86 16.36
N ILE A 324 2.81 0.03 16.50
CA ILE A 324 1.88 -0.28 15.40
C ILE A 324 1.15 1.00 14.95
N VAL A 325 0.72 1.84 15.90
CA VAL A 325 0.05 3.11 15.59
C VAL A 325 0.99 4.10 14.89
N GLN A 326 2.27 4.15 15.29
CA GLN A 326 3.27 5.06 14.73
C GLN A 326 3.91 4.57 13.42
N ALA A 327 3.69 3.32 13.02
CA ALA A 327 4.27 2.78 11.79
C ALA A 327 3.62 3.42 10.55
N GLU A 328 4.45 3.93 9.63
CA GLU A 328 3.99 4.59 8.40
C GLU A 328 3.73 3.59 7.26
N SER A 329 4.62 2.58 7.12
CA SER A 329 4.51 1.55 6.10
C SER A 329 3.59 0.41 6.53
N GLU A 330 2.74 -0.06 5.62
CA GLU A 330 1.90 -1.24 5.81
C GLU A 330 2.72 -2.51 6.06
N GLU A 331 3.88 -2.66 5.40
CA GLU A 331 4.78 -3.79 5.61
C GLU A 331 5.34 -3.81 7.05
N THR A 332 5.68 -2.64 7.58
CA THR A 332 6.17 -2.51 8.97
C THR A 332 5.06 -2.88 9.95
N LYS A 333 3.83 -2.40 9.74
CA LYS A 333 2.68 -2.77 10.57
C LYS A 333 2.45 -4.28 10.57
N GLU A 334 2.50 -4.92 9.40
CA GLU A 334 2.32 -6.36 9.29
C GLU A 334 3.38 -7.13 10.08
N ARG A 335 4.66 -6.78 9.94
CA ARG A 335 5.75 -7.40 10.71
C ARG A 335 5.56 -7.24 12.23
N LEU A 336 5.11 -6.06 12.68
CA LEU A 336 4.83 -5.79 14.10
C LEU A 336 3.66 -6.63 14.62
N PHE A 337 2.57 -6.74 13.86
CA PHE A 337 1.46 -7.62 14.21
C PHE A 337 1.89 -9.08 14.29
N GLU A 338 2.71 -9.55 13.35
CA GLU A 338 3.20 -10.94 13.35
C GLU A 338 4.13 -11.24 14.53
N SER A 339 5.05 -10.33 14.88
CA SER A 339 5.89 -10.45 16.07
C SER A 339 5.03 -10.55 17.33
N MET A 340 4.09 -9.62 17.50
CA MET A 340 3.24 -9.55 18.68
C MET A 340 2.33 -10.79 18.81
N LEU A 341 1.78 -11.29 17.70
CA LEU A 341 1.02 -12.55 17.69
C LEU A 341 1.90 -13.76 18.02
N SER A 342 3.15 -13.77 17.56
CA SER A 342 4.09 -14.85 17.87
C SER A 342 4.46 -14.86 19.37
N GLU A 343 4.84 -13.71 19.92
CA GLU A 343 5.14 -13.54 21.35
C GLU A 343 3.92 -13.88 22.23
N CYS A 344 2.71 -13.50 21.79
CA CYS A 344 1.48 -13.82 22.51
C CYS A 344 1.17 -15.32 22.50
N ARG A 345 1.34 -16.01 21.36
CA ARG A 345 1.20 -17.48 21.28
C ARG A 345 2.14 -18.20 22.24
N ASP A 346 3.38 -17.73 22.28
CA ASP A 346 4.41 -18.23 23.19
C ASP A 346 4.02 -18.04 24.66
N ALA A 347 3.50 -16.87 25.04
CA ALA A 347 3.01 -16.60 26.39
C ALA A 347 1.81 -17.49 26.76
N ILE A 348 0.83 -17.64 25.85
CA ILE A 348 -0.33 -18.52 26.02
C ILE A 348 0.13 -19.97 26.23
N GLN A 349 1.12 -20.43 25.46
CA GLN A 349 1.62 -21.79 25.56
C GLN A 349 2.21 -22.07 26.94
N VAL A 350 2.98 -21.15 27.53
CA VAL A 350 3.52 -21.35 28.88
C VAL A 350 2.43 -21.41 29.94
N VAL A 351 1.42 -20.53 29.87
CA VAL A 351 0.28 -20.57 30.80
C VAL A 351 -0.52 -21.88 30.64
N ARG A 352 -0.67 -22.36 29.40
CA ARG A 352 -1.35 -23.62 29.11
C ARG A 352 -0.62 -24.83 29.68
N GLU A 353 0.71 -24.87 29.64
CA GLU A 353 1.48 -25.96 30.25
C GLU A 353 1.31 -25.99 31.78
N GLU A 354 1.27 -24.82 32.43
CA GLU A 354 1.00 -24.69 33.88
C GLU A 354 -0.45 -25.05 34.26
N LEU A 355 -1.41 -24.96 33.33
CA LEU A 355 -2.80 -25.38 33.55
C LEU A 355 -3.00 -26.91 33.52
N LYS A 356 -2.13 -27.66 32.82
CA LYS A 356 -2.24 -29.13 32.72
C LYS A 356 -2.21 -29.86 34.08
N PRO A 357 -1.32 -29.55 35.04
CA PRO A 357 -1.36 -30.19 36.36
C PRO A 357 -2.64 -29.83 37.14
N ASP A 358 -3.14 -28.60 37.00
CA ASP A 358 -4.37 -28.11 37.64
C ASP A 358 -5.61 -28.88 37.13
N GLN A 359 -5.58 -29.35 35.88
CA GLN A 359 -6.66 -30.15 35.30
C GLN A 359 -6.91 -31.47 36.05
N LYS A 360 -5.88 -32.08 36.65
CA LYS A 360 -6.03 -33.30 37.48
C LYS A 360 -6.66 -33.02 38.84
N GLN A 361 -6.56 -31.79 39.35
CA GLN A 361 -7.26 -31.36 40.57
C GLN A 361 -8.69 -30.92 40.30
N ARG A 362 -9.03 -30.60 39.04
CA ARG A 362 -10.38 -30.20 38.63
C ARG A 362 -11.44 -31.29 38.83
N ASP A 363 -11.04 -32.56 38.81
CA ASP A 363 -11.93 -33.66 39.16
C ASP A 363 -12.41 -33.60 40.62
N TYR A 364 -11.73 -32.84 41.49
CA TYR A 364 -12.07 -32.69 42.91
C TYR A 364 -12.86 -31.41 43.26
N ILE A 365 -12.94 -30.41 42.37
CA ILE A 365 -13.59 -29.11 42.65
C ILE A 365 -14.70 -28.82 41.64
N LEU A 366 -15.61 -29.78 41.47
CA LEU A 366 -16.85 -29.59 40.70
C LEU A 366 -17.99 -28.93 41.51
N GLU A 367 -17.70 -28.36 42.68
CA GLU A 367 -18.66 -27.58 43.49
C GLU A 367 -18.32 -26.07 43.57
N GLY A 368 -17.71 -25.52 42.52
CA GLY A 368 -17.52 -24.07 42.39
C GLY A 368 -18.70 -23.38 41.71
N GLU A 369 -19.19 -22.26 42.25
CA GLU A 369 -20.23 -21.42 41.64
C GLU A 369 -19.95 -21.13 40.15
N PRO A 370 -20.98 -21.21 39.28
CA PRO A 370 -20.83 -20.90 37.85
C PRO A 370 -20.26 -19.49 37.67
N GLY A 371 -19.19 -19.37 36.87
CA GLY A 371 -18.53 -18.09 36.55
C GLY A 371 -17.20 -17.83 37.27
N LYS A 372 -16.87 -18.54 38.37
CA LYS A 372 -15.58 -18.36 39.05
C LYS A 372 -14.49 -19.26 38.47
N VAL A 373 -13.82 -18.78 37.42
CA VAL A 373 -12.59 -19.42 36.89
C VAL A 373 -11.37 -19.12 37.76
N SER A 374 -10.43 -20.07 37.85
CA SER A 374 -9.15 -19.89 38.56
C SER A 374 -8.36 -18.71 38.00
N ASN A 375 -7.48 -18.11 38.83
CA ASN A 375 -6.65 -16.98 38.40
C ASN A 375 -5.78 -17.33 37.18
N LEU A 376 -5.25 -18.56 37.13
CA LEU A 376 -4.44 -19.02 36.00
C LEU A 376 -5.30 -19.20 34.72
N GLN A 377 -6.53 -19.71 34.86
CA GLN A 377 -7.46 -19.82 33.73
C GLN A 377 -7.92 -18.44 33.25
N TYR A 378 -8.14 -17.48 34.16
CA TYR A 378 -8.47 -16.10 33.80
C TYR A 378 -7.31 -15.42 33.06
N LEU A 379 -6.07 -15.62 33.52
CA LEU A 379 -4.87 -15.14 32.83
C LEU A 379 -4.77 -15.74 31.41
N HIS A 380 -5.06 -17.03 31.25
CA HIS A 380 -5.13 -17.66 29.92
C HIS A 380 -6.21 -17.01 29.04
N SER A 381 -7.41 -16.74 29.59
CA SER A 381 -8.47 -16.03 28.88
C SER A 381 -8.05 -14.62 28.47
N TYR A 382 -7.35 -13.88 29.33
CA TYR A 382 -6.83 -12.55 29.02
C TYR A 382 -5.79 -12.57 27.90
N LEU A 383 -4.82 -13.47 27.96
CA LEU A 383 -3.83 -13.61 26.87
C LEU A 383 -4.49 -14.04 25.56
N THR A 384 -5.49 -14.91 25.63
CA THR A 384 -6.27 -15.31 24.45
C THR A 384 -7.07 -14.14 23.88
N TYR A 385 -7.65 -13.30 24.75
CA TYR A 385 -8.29 -12.04 24.36
C TYR A 385 -7.32 -11.11 23.64
N ILE A 386 -6.10 -10.92 24.17
CA ILE A 386 -5.07 -10.11 23.52
C ILE A 386 -4.76 -10.67 22.13
N LYS A 387 -4.45 -11.97 22.02
CA LYS A 387 -4.16 -12.64 20.74
C LYS A 387 -5.26 -12.42 19.71
N LEU A 388 -6.52 -12.67 20.09
CA LEU A 388 -7.67 -12.55 19.18
C LEU A 388 -7.93 -11.10 18.80
N SER A 389 -7.84 -10.17 19.76
CA SER A 389 -7.99 -8.74 19.50
C SER A 389 -6.90 -8.20 18.57
N THR A 390 -5.65 -8.62 18.77
CA THR A 390 -4.53 -8.32 17.87
C THR A 390 -4.75 -8.89 16.47
N ALA A 391 -5.24 -10.14 16.37
CA ALA A 391 -5.55 -10.75 15.10
C ALA A 391 -6.67 -9.99 14.36
N ILE A 392 -7.70 -9.53 15.08
CA ILE A 392 -8.76 -8.68 14.50
C ILE A 392 -8.17 -7.37 13.97
N LYS A 393 -7.40 -6.64 14.78
CA LYS A 393 -6.71 -5.39 14.37
C LYS A 393 -5.83 -5.60 13.13
N ARG A 394 -5.06 -6.70 13.07
CA ARG A 394 -4.25 -7.05 11.89
C ARG A 394 -5.11 -7.23 10.64
N ASN A 395 -6.12 -8.10 10.72
CA ASN A 395 -6.98 -8.41 9.56
C ASN A 395 -7.77 -7.19 9.09
N GLU A 396 -8.20 -6.32 10.01
CA GLU A 396 -8.83 -5.05 9.68
C GLU A 396 -7.86 -4.12 8.94
N ASN A 397 -6.62 -4.00 9.41
CA ASN A 397 -5.59 -3.20 8.72
C ASN A 397 -5.32 -3.74 7.30
N MET A 398 -5.22 -5.06 7.14
CA MET A 398 -5.10 -5.70 5.82
C MET A 398 -6.32 -5.41 4.93
N ALA A 399 -7.54 -5.44 5.48
CA ALA A 399 -8.76 -5.13 4.74
C ALA A 399 -8.76 -3.67 4.26
N LYS A 400 -8.37 -2.72 5.11
CA LYS A 400 -8.21 -1.30 4.73
C LYS A 400 -7.16 -1.11 3.63
N GLY A 401 -6.07 -1.88 3.67
CA GLY A 401 -5.06 -1.90 2.60
C GLY A 401 -5.62 -2.41 1.26
N LEU A 402 -6.32 -3.55 1.28
CA LEU A 402 -6.95 -4.14 0.09
C LEU A 402 -8.05 -3.25 -0.49
N GLN A 403 -8.85 -2.59 0.34
CA GLN A 403 -9.89 -1.66 -0.10
C GLN A 403 -9.30 -0.45 -0.84
N ARG A 404 -8.22 0.14 -0.32
CA ARG A 404 -7.49 1.20 -1.02
C ARG A 404 -6.93 0.73 -2.36
N ALA A 405 -6.37 -0.49 -2.40
CA ALA A 405 -5.87 -1.09 -3.63
C ALA A 405 -6.98 -1.35 -4.65
N LEU A 406 -8.19 -1.69 -4.21
CA LEU A 406 -9.36 -1.87 -5.09
C LEU A 406 -9.83 -0.53 -5.70
N LEU A 407 -9.82 0.55 -4.93
CA LEU A 407 -10.21 1.89 -5.39
C LEU A 407 -9.21 2.53 -6.37
N GLN A 408 -7.92 2.20 -6.24
CA GLN A 408 -6.86 2.75 -7.11
C GLN A 408 -6.70 2.02 -8.44
N GLN A 409 -7.45 0.94 -8.68
CA GLN A 409 -7.36 0.20 -9.93
C GLN A 409 -7.77 1.08 -11.13
N GLN A 410 -6.84 1.23 -12.06
CA GLN A 410 -7.16 1.60 -13.43
C GLN A 410 -7.41 0.31 -14.24
N PRO A 411 -8.38 0.32 -15.17
CA PRO A 411 -8.93 -0.89 -15.79
C PRO A 411 -8.00 -1.63 -16.80
N GLU A 412 -6.70 -1.38 -16.84
CA GLU A 412 -5.86 -1.81 -17.98
C GLU A 412 -4.75 -2.86 -17.71
N ASP A 413 -4.59 -3.41 -16.50
CA ASP A 413 -3.48 -4.36 -16.24
C ASP A 413 -3.94 -5.73 -15.73
N ASP A 414 -4.25 -6.63 -16.67
CA ASP A 414 -4.60 -8.05 -16.45
C ASP A 414 -3.43 -8.90 -15.88
N SER A 415 -2.22 -8.33 -15.80
CA SER A 415 -0.99 -9.09 -15.54
C SER A 415 -0.73 -9.39 -14.06
N LYS A 416 -1.31 -8.62 -13.15
CA LYS A 416 -1.18 -8.83 -11.69
C LYS A 416 -2.50 -9.32 -11.14
N ARG A 417 -2.44 -10.27 -10.20
CA ARG A 417 -3.61 -10.76 -9.44
C ARG A 417 -4.27 -9.58 -8.73
N SER A 418 -5.18 -8.94 -9.45
CA SER A 418 -5.91 -7.76 -8.98
C SER A 418 -6.68 -8.16 -7.72
N PRO A 419 -6.65 -7.32 -6.66
CA PRO A 419 -7.43 -7.59 -5.46
C PRO A 419 -8.91 -7.62 -5.83
N ARG A 420 -9.60 -8.68 -5.44
CA ARG A 420 -11.03 -8.84 -5.73
C ARG A 420 -11.85 -8.71 -4.44
N PRO A 421 -13.15 -8.36 -4.52
CA PRO A 421 -14.01 -8.33 -3.34
C PRO A 421 -14.01 -9.63 -2.52
N GLN A 422 -13.78 -10.80 -3.15
CA GLN A 422 -13.69 -12.07 -2.43
C GLN A 422 -12.51 -12.14 -1.44
N ASP A 423 -11.42 -11.44 -1.69
CA ASP A 423 -10.27 -11.40 -0.77
C ASP A 423 -10.63 -10.63 0.52
N LEU A 424 -11.45 -9.58 0.41
CA LEU A 424 -12.00 -8.84 1.55
C LEU A 424 -12.99 -9.68 2.35
N ILE A 425 -13.91 -10.40 1.68
CA ILE A 425 -14.87 -11.30 2.33
C ILE A 425 -14.14 -12.29 3.24
N ARG A 426 -13.04 -12.89 2.75
CA ARG A 426 -12.22 -13.85 3.52
C ARG A 426 -11.63 -13.22 4.79
N LEU A 427 -11.13 -11.98 4.73
CA LEU A 427 -10.59 -11.30 5.91
C LEU A 427 -11.68 -11.03 6.95
N TYR A 428 -12.87 -10.60 6.53
CA TYR A 428 -13.98 -10.39 7.46
C TYR A 428 -14.53 -11.71 8.02
N ASP A 429 -14.51 -12.82 7.26
CA ASP A 429 -14.82 -14.15 7.80
C ASP A 429 -13.87 -14.55 8.93
N ILE A 430 -12.56 -14.30 8.77
CA ILE A 430 -11.57 -14.56 9.82
C ILE A 430 -11.81 -13.66 11.04
N ILE A 431 -12.13 -12.38 10.85
CA ILE A 431 -12.48 -11.46 11.93
C ILE A 431 -13.71 -11.96 12.70
N LEU A 432 -14.76 -12.35 11.99
CA LEU A 432 -15.99 -12.88 12.61
C LEU A 432 -15.73 -14.19 13.37
N GLN A 433 -14.88 -15.07 12.85
CA GLN A 433 -14.47 -16.28 13.55
C GLN A 433 -13.76 -15.94 14.88
N ASN A 434 -12.81 -14.99 14.86
CA ASN A 434 -12.13 -14.53 16.06
C ASN A 434 -13.09 -13.88 17.09
N LEU A 435 -14.10 -13.16 16.64
CA LEU A 435 -15.13 -12.56 17.51
C LEU A 435 -16.01 -13.63 18.17
N VAL A 436 -16.35 -14.71 17.44
CA VAL A 436 -17.04 -15.86 18.03
C VAL A 436 -16.18 -16.54 19.09
N GLU A 437 -14.88 -16.72 18.84
CA GLU A 437 -13.95 -17.26 19.84
C GLU A 437 -13.80 -16.35 21.08
N LEU A 438 -13.88 -15.02 20.91
CA LEU A 438 -13.89 -14.07 22.03
C LEU A 438 -15.09 -14.25 22.95
N LEU A 439 -16.28 -14.55 22.42
CA LEU A 439 -17.50 -14.79 23.22
C LEU A 439 -17.42 -16.08 24.04
N GLN A 440 -16.53 -17.01 23.66
CA GLN A 440 -16.35 -18.33 24.29
C GLN A 440 -15.24 -18.36 25.35
N LEU A 441 -14.68 -17.20 25.72
CA LEU A 441 -13.59 -17.13 26.70
C LEU A 441 -14.10 -17.47 28.12
N PRO A 442 -13.50 -18.46 28.82
CA PRO A 442 -13.92 -18.83 30.17
C PRO A 442 -13.75 -17.69 31.18
N GLY A 443 -14.77 -17.47 32.01
CA GLY A 443 -14.79 -16.44 33.06
C GLY A 443 -15.37 -15.09 32.63
N LEU A 444 -15.92 -15.00 31.41
CA LEU A 444 -16.54 -13.81 30.83
C LEU A 444 -18.01 -14.03 30.45
N GLU A 445 -18.58 -15.18 30.80
CA GLU A 445 -19.95 -15.57 30.46
C GLU A 445 -20.98 -14.61 31.10
N GLU A 446 -20.74 -14.22 32.35
CA GLU A 446 -21.62 -13.30 33.10
C GLU A 446 -21.36 -11.81 32.82
N ASP A 447 -20.30 -11.48 32.07
CA ASP A 447 -19.97 -10.10 31.76
C ASP A 447 -20.82 -9.54 30.61
N LYS A 448 -22.02 -9.09 30.95
CA LYS A 448 -22.98 -8.55 29.97
C LYS A 448 -22.43 -7.36 29.18
N ALA A 449 -21.56 -6.54 29.77
CA ALA A 449 -20.96 -5.41 29.07
C ALA A 449 -20.01 -5.88 27.96
N PHE A 450 -19.21 -6.90 28.24
CA PHE A 450 -18.35 -7.56 27.25
C PHE A 450 -19.12 -8.23 26.14
N GLN A 451 -20.11 -9.04 26.50
CA GLN A 451 -20.94 -9.76 25.54
C GLN A 451 -21.61 -8.77 24.58
N LYS A 452 -22.10 -7.63 25.12
CA LYS A 452 -22.68 -6.55 24.31
C LYS A 452 -21.64 -5.83 23.45
N GLU A 453 -20.45 -5.53 23.96
CA GLU A 453 -19.37 -4.91 23.19
C GLU A 453 -18.94 -5.77 22.00
N ILE A 454 -18.70 -7.07 22.23
CA ILE A 454 -18.33 -8.02 21.17
C ILE A 454 -19.51 -8.24 20.20
N GLY A 455 -20.75 -8.22 20.69
CA GLY A 455 -21.96 -8.27 19.86
C GLY A 455 -22.03 -7.08 18.89
N LEU A 456 -21.79 -5.86 19.36
CA LEU A 456 -21.76 -4.65 18.53
C LEU A 456 -20.63 -4.71 17.49
N LYS A 457 -19.42 -5.10 17.89
CA LYS A 457 -18.29 -5.35 16.98
C LYS A 457 -18.66 -6.37 15.89
N THR A 458 -19.32 -7.46 16.29
CA THR A 458 -19.79 -8.50 15.37
C THR A 458 -20.78 -7.96 14.34
N LEU A 459 -21.71 -7.09 14.73
CA LEU A 459 -22.64 -6.45 13.79
C LEU A 459 -21.93 -5.55 12.78
N VAL A 460 -20.96 -4.75 13.23
CA VAL A 460 -20.13 -3.90 12.33
C VAL A 460 -19.43 -4.77 11.28
N PHE A 461 -18.69 -5.80 11.70
CA PHE A 461 -17.96 -6.64 10.75
C PHE A 461 -18.88 -7.53 9.89
N LYS A 462 -20.07 -7.90 10.36
CA LYS A 462 -21.11 -8.54 9.53
C LYS A 462 -21.60 -7.58 8.43
N ALA A 463 -21.76 -6.30 8.74
CA ALA A 463 -22.14 -5.28 7.77
C ALA A 463 -21.08 -5.16 6.65
N TYR A 464 -19.80 -5.01 7.01
CA TYR A 464 -18.72 -4.95 6.02
C TYR A 464 -18.58 -6.23 5.20
N ARG A 465 -18.66 -7.41 5.83
CA ARG A 465 -18.67 -8.68 5.09
C ARG A 465 -19.81 -8.72 4.08
N CYS A 466 -21.03 -8.38 4.52
CA CYS A 466 -22.21 -8.39 3.68
C CYS A 466 -22.11 -7.39 2.52
N PHE A 467 -21.51 -6.22 2.76
CA PHE A 467 -21.22 -5.22 1.74
C PHE A 467 -20.29 -5.77 0.64
N PHE A 468 -19.19 -6.41 1.00
CA PHE A 468 -18.28 -6.97 -0.02
C PHE A 468 -18.84 -8.21 -0.71
N ILE A 469 -19.73 -8.97 -0.05
CA ILE A 469 -20.53 -9.99 -0.76
C ILE A 469 -21.43 -9.32 -1.80
N ALA A 470 -22.13 -8.23 -1.46
CA ALA A 470 -22.96 -7.49 -2.42
C ALA A 470 -22.15 -6.99 -3.62
N GLN A 471 -20.97 -6.42 -3.38
CA GLN A 471 -20.02 -6.01 -4.43
C GLN A 471 -19.62 -7.18 -5.34
N SER A 472 -19.42 -8.38 -4.80
CA SER A 472 -19.15 -9.56 -5.62
C SER A 472 -20.33 -9.98 -6.51
N TYR A 473 -21.57 -9.78 -6.06
CA TYR A 473 -22.78 -10.02 -6.87
C TYR A 473 -22.97 -8.94 -7.95
N VAL A 474 -22.62 -7.69 -7.66
CA VAL A 474 -22.60 -6.59 -8.64
C VAL A 474 -21.67 -6.92 -9.81
N LEU A 475 -20.46 -7.43 -9.54
CA LEU A 475 -19.50 -7.82 -10.58
C LEU A 475 -20.02 -8.92 -11.53
N VAL A 476 -20.91 -9.79 -11.05
CA VAL A 476 -21.53 -10.85 -11.87
C VAL A 476 -22.93 -10.46 -12.36
N LYS A 477 -23.30 -9.17 -12.31
CA LYS A 477 -24.59 -8.62 -12.78
C LYS A 477 -25.83 -9.25 -12.15
N LYS A 478 -25.71 -9.78 -10.93
CA LYS A 478 -26.82 -10.34 -10.16
C LYS A 478 -27.45 -9.27 -9.29
N TRP A 479 -28.21 -8.39 -9.95
CA TRP A 479 -28.73 -7.14 -9.38
C TRP A 479 -29.65 -7.37 -8.18
N SER A 480 -30.54 -8.34 -8.27
CA SER A 480 -31.54 -8.61 -7.23
C SER A 480 -30.90 -9.06 -5.91
N GLU A 481 -29.92 -9.96 -6.01
CA GLU A 481 -29.19 -10.52 -4.87
C GLU A 481 -28.30 -9.46 -4.23
N ALA A 482 -27.62 -8.64 -5.04
CA ALA A 482 -26.82 -7.53 -4.54
C ALA A 482 -27.68 -6.48 -3.81
N LEU A 483 -28.87 -6.15 -4.32
CA LEU A 483 -29.77 -5.20 -3.68
C LEU A 483 -30.23 -5.67 -2.29
N VAL A 484 -30.64 -6.95 -2.18
CA VAL A 484 -31.05 -7.56 -0.90
C VAL A 484 -29.90 -7.56 0.11
N LEU A 485 -28.67 -7.81 -0.34
CA LEU A 485 -27.50 -7.75 0.52
C LEU A 485 -27.23 -6.32 1.00
N TYR A 486 -27.37 -5.30 0.15
CA TYR A 486 -27.26 -3.90 0.60
C TYR A 486 -28.30 -3.51 1.64
N ASP A 487 -29.55 -3.97 1.49
CA ASP A 487 -30.57 -3.77 2.53
C ASP A 487 -30.19 -4.43 3.86
N ARG A 488 -29.57 -5.62 3.80
CA ARG A 488 -29.05 -6.31 4.98
C ARG A 488 -27.89 -5.57 5.64
N VAL A 489 -27.01 -4.93 4.86
CA VAL A 489 -25.95 -4.05 5.39
C VAL A 489 -26.55 -2.88 6.16
N LEU A 490 -27.55 -2.20 5.57
CA LEU A 490 -28.24 -1.08 6.23
C LEU A 490 -28.93 -1.53 7.52
N LYS A 491 -29.53 -2.72 7.54
CA LYS A 491 -30.11 -3.30 8.76
C LYS A 491 -29.06 -3.42 9.88
N TYR A 492 -27.92 -4.06 9.61
CA TYR A 492 -26.85 -4.21 10.60
C TYR A 492 -26.29 -2.86 11.07
N ALA A 493 -26.07 -1.93 10.15
CA ALA A 493 -25.56 -0.61 10.45
C ALA A 493 -26.52 0.20 11.35
N ASN A 494 -27.83 0.11 11.08
CA ASN A 494 -28.85 0.76 11.90
C ASN A 494 -28.97 0.14 13.29
N GLU A 495 -28.91 -1.19 13.41
CA GLU A 495 -28.87 -1.89 14.72
C GLU A 495 -27.68 -1.40 15.57
N VAL A 496 -26.49 -1.26 14.98
CA VAL A 496 -25.31 -0.71 15.68
C VAL A 496 -25.58 0.73 16.15
N ASN A 497 -26.15 1.59 15.29
CA ASN A 497 -26.44 2.98 15.67
C ASN A 497 -27.46 3.09 16.82
N SER A 498 -28.47 2.21 16.84
CA SER A 498 -29.46 2.15 17.92
C SER A 498 -28.86 1.67 19.24
N ASP A 499 -28.00 0.65 19.20
CA ASP A 499 -27.50 -0.01 20.41
C ASP A 499 -26.15 0.54 20.92
N ALA A 500 -25.47 1.39 20.14
CA ALA A 500 -24.14 1.92 20.45
C ALA A 500 -24.09 2.67 21.80
N GLY A 501 -25.15 3.40 22.18
CA GLY A 501 -25.36 4.02 23.50
C GLY A 501 -24.07 4.39 24.27
N ALA A 502 -23.84 3.69 25.39
CA ALA A 502 -22.67 3.86 26.26
C ALA A 502 -21.36 3.26 25.71
N PHE A 503 -21.43 2.43 24.67
CA PHE A 503 -20.28 1.73 24.06
C PHE A 503 -19.62 2.52 22.92
N LYS A 504 -20.07 3.75 22.63
CA LYS A 504 -19.50 4.61 21.57
C LYS A 504 -17.98 4.73 21.63
N ASN A 505 -17.40 4.82 22.84
CA ASN A 505 -15.95 4.90 23.00
C ASN A 505 -15.24 3.60 22.55
N SER A 506 -15.77 2.43 22.91
CA SER A 506 -15.23 1.12 22.50
C SER A 506 -15.36 0.85 20.99
N LEU A 507 -16.23 1.61 20.30
CA LEU A 507 -16.45 1.50 18.86
C LEU A 507 -15.61 2.48 18.04
N LYS A 508 -14.90 3.46 18.66
CA LYS A 508 -14.14 4.49 17.94
C LYS A 508 -13.02 3.93 17.06
N ASP A 509 -12.44 2.82 17.47
CA ASP A 509 -11.33 2.19 16.74
C ASP A 509 -11.80 1.34 15.56
N LEU A 510 -13.12 1.11 15.43
CA LEU A 510 -13.70 0.34 14.33
C LEU A 510 -13.91 1.20 13.09
N PRO A 511 -14.09 0.58 11.90
CA PRO A 511 -14.48 1.30 10.70
C PRO A 511 -15.81 2.06 10.87
N ASP A 512 -15.91 3.26 10.29
CA ASP A 512 -17.07 4.12 10.47
C ASP A 512 -18.32 3.56 9.79
N VAL A 513 -19.32 3.22 10.61
CA VAL A 513 -20.61 2.71 10.17
C VAL A 513 -21.38 3.75 9.35
N GLN A 514 -21.22 5.05 9.61
CA GLN A 514 -21.88 6.11 8.84
C GLN A 514 -21.29 6.26 7.44
N GLU A 515 -19.97 6.12 7.31
CA GLU A 515 -19.30 6.05 6.02
C GLU A 515 -19.84 4.85 5.22
N LEU A 516 -19.95 3.67 5.85
CA LEU A 516 -20.53 2.49 5.20
C LEU A 516 -21.98 2.71 4.77
N ILE A 517 -22.83 3.32 5.60
CA ILE A 517 -24.23 3.64 5.24
C ILE A 517 -24.27 4.53 4.00
N THR A 518 -23.42 5.56 3.96
CA THR A 518 -23.36 6.51 2.85
C THR A 518 -22.92 5.81 1.57
N GLN A 519 -21.87 4.99 1.66
CA GLN A 519 -21.38 4.18 0.55
C GLN A 519 -22.43 3.19 0.04
N VAL A 520 -23.13 2.48 0.93
CA VAL A 520 -24.19 1.54 0.53
C VAL A 520 -25.31 2.26 -0.20
N ARG A 521 -25.69 3.47 0.24
CA ARG A 521 -26.75 4.25 -0.43
C ARG A 521 -26.33 4.66 -1.84
N SER A 522 -25.10 5.12 -2.05
CA SER A 522 -24.61 5.46 -3.39
C SER A 522 -24.52 4.23 -4.30
N GLU A 523 -24.05 3.10 -3.75
CA GLU A 523 -23.96 1.84 -4.47
C GLU A 523 -25.34 1.27 -4.84
N LYS A 524 -26.35 1.41 -3.97
CA LYS A 524 -27.74 1.02 -4.30
C LYS A 524 -28.31 1.82 -5.47
N CYS A 525 -28.13 3.14 -5.49
CA CYS A 525 -28.59 3.97 -6.60
C CYS A 525 -27.87 3.60 -7.91
N SER A 526 -26.55 3.38 -7.83
CA SER A 526 -25.73 2.96 -8.97
C SER A 526 -26.15 1.59 -9.50
N LEU A 527 -26.43 0.63 -8.60
CA LEU A 527 -26.95 -0.69 -8.93
C LEU A 527 -28.30 -0.61 -9.64
N GLN A 528 -29.23 0.22 -9.14
CA GLN A 528 -30.55 0.39 -9.78
C GLN A 528 -30.43 0.97 -11.18
N ALA A 529 -29.57 1.97 -11.37
CA ALA A 529 -29.28 2.52 -12.69
C ALA A 529 -28.68 1.46 -13.63
N ALA A 530 -27.68 0.70 -13.15
CA ALA A 530 -27.06 -0.38 -13.92
C ALA A 530 -28.06 -1.48 -14.31
N ALA A 531 -28.95 -1.87 -13.40
CA ALA A 531 -29.97 -2.86 -13.66
C ALA A 531 -30.98 -2.42 -14.74
N ILE A 532 -31.34 -1.13 -14.77
CA ILE A 532 -32.22 -0.56 -15.82
C ILE A 532 -31.50 -0.53 -17.17
N LEU A 533 -30.23 -0.15 -17.20
CA LEU A 533 -29.42 -0.14 -18.43
C LEU A 533 -29.24 -1.56 -19.00
N ASP A 534 -28.90 -2.53 -18.15
CA ASP A 534 -28.78 -3.94 -18.56
C ASP A 534 -30.09 -4.51 -19.13
N ALA A 535 -31.25 -4.08 -18.60
CA ALA A 535 -32.56 -4.50 -19.13
C ALA A 535 -32.83 -3.93 -20.54
N ASN A 536 -32.36 -2.71 -20.83
CA ASN A 536 -32.52 -2.08 -22.14
C ASN A 536 -31.62 -2.70 -23.21
N ASP A 537 -30.42 -3.16 -22.85
CA ASP A 537 -29.51 -3.83 -23.78
C ASP A 537 -30.08 -5.16 -24.30
N ALA A 538 -30.82 -5.90 -23.47
CA ALA A 538 -31.52 -7.12 -23.88
C ALA A 538 -32.59 -6.84 -24.94
N HIS A 539 -33.30 -5.72 -24.84
CA HIS A 539 -34.33 -5.34 -25.83
C HIS A 539 -33.73 -4.91 -27.18
N GLN A 540 -32.52 -4.35 -27.22
CA GLN A 540 -31.86 -3.97 -28.48
C GLN A 540 -31.28 -5.18 -29.25
N THR A 541 -30.88 -6.24 -28.54
CA THR A 541 -30.36 -7.45 -29.20
C THR A 541 -31.46 -8.27 -29.88
N GLU A 542 -32.68 -8.27 -29.36
CA GLU A 542 -33.81 -8.95 -30.02
C GLU A 542 -34.40 -8.18 -31.21
N THR A 543 -34.25 -6.86 -31.25
CA THR A 543 -34.76 -6.04 -32.36
C THR A 543 -33.86 -6.03 -33.60
N SER A 544 -32.58 -6.40 -33.49
CA SER A 544 -31.67 -6.36 -34.64
C SER A 544 -31.69 -7.62 -35.51
N SER A 545 -32.19 -8.76 -35.02
CA SER A 545 -32.32 -9.99 -35.82
C SER A 545 -33.73 -10.27 -36.33
N SER A 546 -34.74 -9.56 -35.82
CA SER A 546 -36.09 -9.72 -36.34
C SER A 546 -36.23 -8.86 -37.59
N GLN A 547 -35.85 -9.43 -38.74
CA GLN A 547 -36.40 -9.06 -40.04
C GLN A 547 -37.92 -9.32 -40.00
N VAL A 548 -38.65 -8.53 -39.20
CA VAL A 548 -40.10 -8.52 -39.21
C VAL A 548 -40.43 -8.00 -40.58
N LYS A 549 -40.82 -8.91 -41.47
CA LYS A 549 -41.55 -8.61 -42.70
C LYS A 549 -42.87 -8.01 -42.28
N ASP A 550 -42.83 -6.77 -41.78
CA ASP A 550 -44.02 -6.01 -41.46
C ASP A 550 -44.61 -5.62 -42.82
N ASN A 551 -45.50 -6.48 -43.32
CA ASN A 551 -46.16 -6.32 -44.62
C ASN A 551 -47.17 -5.15 -44.61
N LYS A 552 -47.23 -4.35 -43.54
CA LYS A 552 -48.01 -3.12 -43.50
C LYS A 552 -47.41 -2.09 -44.46
N PRO A 553 -48.25 -1.41 -45.26
CA PRO A 553 -47.77 -0.37 -46.15
C PRO A 553 -47.11 0.75 -45.36
N LEU A 554 -46.09 1.40 -45.94
CA LEU A 554 -45.30 2.44 -45.29
C LEU A 554 -46.16 3.52 -44.60
N VAL A 555 -47.30 3.88 -45.20
CA VAL A 555 -48.24 4.87 -44.67
C VAL A 555 -48.78 4.56 -43.26
N GLU A 556 -48.80 3.30 -42.86
CA GLU A 556 -49.30 2.87 -41.54
C GLU A 556 -48.21 2.78 -40.48
N ARG A 557 -46.95 2.99 -40.85
CA ARG A 557 -45.78 2.79 -39.98
C ARG A 557 -44.78 3.95 -40.01
N PHE A 558 -45.23 5.17 -40.25
CA PHE A 558 -44.36 6.36 -40.24
C PHE A 558 -43.67 6.63 -38.90
N GLU A 559 -44.28 6.22 -37.79
CA GLU A 559 -43.73 6.39 -36.44
C GLU A 559 -42.66 5.34 -36.10
N THR A 560 -42.40 4.37 -36.98
CA THR A 560 -41.50 3.24 -36.72
C THR A 560 -40.36 3.20 -37.73
N PHE A 561 -39.13 3.43 -37.28
CA PHE A 561 -37.95 3.29 -38.12
C PHE A 561 -37.58 1.81 -38.29
N CYS A 562 -37.61 1.31 -39.52
CA CYS A 562 -37.17 -0.04 -39.87
C CYS A 562 -36.44 -0.05 -41.22
N LEU A 563 -35.41 -0.89 -41.33
CA LEU A 563 -34.71 -1.11 -42.61
C LEU A 563 -35.53 -2.07 -43.47
N ASP A 564 -36.32 -1.52 -44.39
CA ASP A 564 -37.14 -2.29 -45.32
C ASP A 564 -36.49 -2.34 -46.72
N PRO A 565 -35.88 -3.47 -47.12
CA PRO A 565 -35.24 -3.60 -48.42
C PRO A 565 -36.23 -3.51 -49.59
N SER A 566 -37.53 -3.70 -49.37
CA SER A 566 -38.53 -3.60 -50.45
C SER A 566 -38.68 -2.17 -50.98
N LEU A 567 -38.35 -1.15 -50.17
CA LEU A 567 -38.47 0.27 -50.55
C LEU A 567 -37.54 0.68 -51.70
N VAL A 568 -36.44 -0.05 -51.93
CA VAL A 568 -35.51 0.17 -53.06
C VAL A 568 -35.81 -0.73 -54.27
N THR A 569 -36.84 -1.58 -54.18
CA THR A 569 -37.26 -2.46 -55.27
C THR A 569 -38.45 -1.86 -56.05
N LYS A 570 -38.79 -2.43 -57.21
CA LYS A 570 -40.00 -2.04 -57.96
C LYS A 570 -41.32 -2.47 -57.29
N GLN A 571 -41.26 -3.15 -56.15
CA GLN A 571 -42.41 -3.74 -55.44
C GLN A 571 -42.55 -3.12 -54.04
N ALA A 572 -42.29 -1.82 -53.91
CA ALA A 572 -42.41 -1.10 -52.65
C ALA A 572 -43.88 -1.04 -52.19
N ASN A 573 -44.16 -1.53 -50.99
CA ASN A 573 -45.48 -1.50 -50.38
C ASN A 573 -45.69 -0.17 -49.62
N LEU A 574 -46.03 0.90 -50.33
CA LEU A 574 -46.10 2.26 -49.76
C LEU A 574 -47.46 2.58 -49.14
N VAL A 575 -48.55 2.23 -49.84
CA VAL A 575 -49.94 2.51 -49.47
C VAL A 575 -50.80 1.31 -49.86
N HIS A 576 -51.94 1.13 -49.21
CA HIS A 576 -52.94 0.17 -49.68
C HIS A 576 -53.50 0.63 -51.03
N PHE A 577 -53.23 -0.15 -52.08
CA PHE A 577 -53.73 0.10 -53.43
C PHE A 577 -54.34 -1.18 -54.04
N PRO A 578 -55.60 -1.16 -54.49
CA PRO A 578 -56.51 -0.01 -54.53
C PRO A 578 -56.96 0.46 -53.12
N PRO A 579 -57.28 1.76 -52.93
CA PRO A 579 -57.75 2.27 -51.64
C PRO A 579 -59.05 1.58 -51.20
N GLY A 580 -59.13 1.25 -49.91
CA GLY A 580 -60.36 0.72 -49.33
C GLY A 580 -61.49 1.77 -49.32
N PHE A 581 -62.74 1.31 -49.38
CA PHE A 581 -63.89 2.20 -49.27
C PHE A 581 -63.95 2.83 -47.88
N GLN A 582 -64.08 4.15 -47.83
CA GLN A 582 -64.27 4.91 -46.60
C GLN A 582 -65.64 5.61 -46.64
N PRO A 583 -66.38 5.66 -45.52
CA PRO A 583 -67.64 6.40 -45.46
C PRO A 583 -67.38 7.90 -45.64
N ILE A 584 -68.07 8.51 -46.60
CA ILE A 584 -67.99 9.95 -46.88
C ILE A 584 -69.27 10.61 -46.33
N PRO A 585 -69.19 11.73 -45.58
CA PRO A 585 -70.38 12.41 -45.12
C PRO A 585 -71.26 12.84 -46.30
N CYS A 586 -72.55 12.52 -46.24
CA CYS A 586 -73.53 12.98 -47.22
C CYS A 586 -73.71 14.50 -47.13
N LYS A 587 -74.02 15.14 -48.26
CA LYS A 587 -74.32 16.58 -48.31
C LYS A 587 -75.39 16.91 -47.24
N PRO A 588 -75.15 17.88 -46.34
CA PRO A 588 -76.08 18.16 -45.26
C PRO A 588 -77.44 18.60 -45.81
N LEU A 589 -78.53 18.00 -45.29
CA LEU A 589 -79.89 18.45 -45.57
C LEU A 589 -80.16 19.73 -44.77
N PHE A 590 -80.41 20.82 -45.48
CA PHE A 590 -80.82 22.09 -44.88
C PHE A 590 -82.35 22.17 -44.85
N PHE A 591 -82.93 22.22 -43.65
CA PHE A 591 -84.36 22.41 -43.45
C PHE A 591 -84.62 23.87 -43.05
N ASP A 592 -85.26 24.65 -43.93
CA ASP A 592 -85.73 25.99 -43.59
C ASP A 592 -87.02 25.90 -42.79
N LEU A 593 -86.88 25.85 -41.46
CA LEU A 593 -88.01 25.84 -40.54
C LEU A 593 -88.63 27.23 -40.37
N ALA A 594 -87.89 28.31 -40.69
CA ALA A 594 -88.34 29.67 -40.45
C ALA A 594 -89.43 30.09 -41.44
N LEU A 595 -89.33 29.66 -42.70
CA LEU A 595 -90.30 29.98 -43.74
C LEU A 595 -91.75 29.60 -43.34
N ASN A 596 -91.91 28.48 -42.61
CA ASN A 596 -93.22 28.02 -42.13
C ASN A 596 -93.87 28.97 -41.11
N HIS A 597 -93.09 29.87 -40.51
CA HIS A 597 -93.54 30.82 -39.50
C HIS A 597 -93.57 32.27 -40.00
N VAL A 598 -93.17 32.53 -41.25
CA VAL A 598 -93.29 33.86 -41.86
C VAL A 598 -94.72 34.04 -42.37
N ALA A 599 -95.56 34.64 -41.53
CA ALA A 599 -96.87 35.11 -41.96
C ALA A 599 -96.74 36.50 -42.59
N PHE A 600 -97.35 36.71 -43.75
CA PHE A 600 -97.46 38.04 -44.34
C PHE A 600 -98.30 38.94 -43.42
N PRO A 601 -97.92 40.20 -43.22
CA PRO A 601 -98.71 41.12 -42.41
C PRO A 601 -100.11 41.27 -43.02
N PRO A 602 -101.17 41.32 -42.19
CA PRO A 602 -102.51 41.64 -42.65
C PRO A 602 -102.52 42.95 -43.44
N LEU A 603 -103.13 42.93 -44.63
CA LEU A 603 -103.26 44.09 -45.52
C LEU A 603 -104.72 44.58 -45.59
N GLU A 604 -105.59 44.14 -44.67
CA GLU A 604 -107.02 44.52 -44.68
C GLU A 604 -107.24 46.02 -44.56
N ASP A 605 -106.33 46.74 -43.90
CA ASP A 605 -106.26 48.20 -43.82
C ASP A 605 -105.81 48.87 -45.14
N LYS A 606 -105.17 48.11 -46.04
CA LYS A 606 -104.82 48.51 -47.41
C LYS A 606 -105.90 48.13 -48.43
N LEU A 607 -106.85 47.25 -48.08
CA LEU A 607 -108.03 47.04 -48.90
C LEU A 607 -108.95 48.26 -48.77
N GLU A 608 -109.02 49.07 -49.83
CA GLU A 608 -110.09 50.05 -49.97
C GLU A 608 -111.43 49.35 -49.73
N GLN A 609 -112.10 49.75 -48.65
CA GLN A 609 -113.44 49.31 -48.30
C GLN A 609 -114.40 49.72 -49.42
N LYS A 610 -114.68 48.78 -50.34
CA LYS A 610 -115.70 48.97 -51.38
C LYS A 610 -117.06 49.16 -50.71
N THR A 611 -117.40 50.42 -50.48
CA THR A 611 -118.71 50.84 -50.03
C THR A 611 -119.63 50.94 -51.25
N LYS A 612 -120.69 50.14 -51.18
CA LYS A 612 -121.99 50.28 -51.84
C LYS A 612 -122.08 50.04 -53.35
N SER A 613 -123.01 49.14 -53.67
CA SER A 613 -124.01 49.23 -54.75
C SER A 613 -124.06 47.99 -55.64
N GLY A 614 -125.16 47.24 -55.48
CA GLY A 614 -125.93 46.60 -56.55
C GLY A 614 -125.18 45.84 -57.65
N LEU A 615 -125.06 44.54 -57.42
CA LEU A 615 -125.42 43.43 -58.33
C LEU A 615 -125.17 43.57 -59.86
N THR A 616 -124.33 42.63 -60.30
CA THR A 616 -124.44 41.84 -61.55
C THR A 616 -124.20 42.50 -62.89
N GLY A 617 -123.18 41.98 -63.59
CA GLY A 617 -123.31 41.76 -65.03
C GLY A 617 -121.99 41.72 -65.78
N TYR A 618 -121.43 40.52 -65.92
CA TYR A 618 -120.73 40.04 -67.12
C TYR A 618 -119.77 41.01 -67.84
N ILE A 619 -118.47 40.70 -67.78
CA ILE A 619 -117.72 40.25 -68.97
C ILE A 619 -116.44 39.56 -68.48
N LYS A 620 -116.45 38.25 -68.70
CA LYS A 620 -115.31 37.36 -68.69
C LYS A 620 -114.58 37.58 -70.02
N GLY A 621 -113.40 38.17 -69.99
CA GLY A 621 -112.52 38.32 -71.14
C GLY A 621 -111.12 38.50 -70.60
N ILE A 622 -110.29 37.46 -70.63
CA ILE A 622 -109.26 37.34 -71.66
C ILE A 622 -108.26 38.48 -71.48
N PHE A 623 -107.10 38.18 -70.92
CA PHE A 623 -105.78 38.63 -71.39
C PHE A 623 -104.73 38.25 -70.34
N GLY A 624 -104.48 36.94 -70.24
CA GLY A 624 -103.14 36.45 -69.93
C GLY A 624 -102.28 36.62 -71.19
N PHE A 625 -101.74 37.81 -71.37
CA PHE A 625 -100.73 38.22 -72.34
C PHE A 625 -100.29 39.61 -71.83
N ARG A 626 -99.01 39.96 -71.65
CA ARG A 626 -97.81 39.59 -72.39
C ARG A 626 -96.60 40.21 -71.68
N SER A 627 -95.42 39.64 -71.97
CA SER A 627 -94.06 40.14 -71.69
C SER A 627 -93.43 39.73 -70.37
#